data_AF-G5AJ78-F1
#
_entry.id   AF-G5AJ78-F1
#
_cell.length_a   1.000
_cell.length_b   1.000
_cell.length_c   1.000
_cell.angle_alpha   90.00
_cell.angle_beta   90.00
_cell.angle_gamma   90.00
#
_symmetry.space_group_name_H-M   'P 1'
#
loop_
_entity.id
_entity.type
_entity.pdbx_description
1 polymer ?
#
loop_
_entity_poly.entity_id
_entity_poly.type
_entity_poly.pdbx_seq_one_letter_code
_entity_poly.pdbx_strand_id
1 'polypeptide(L)'
;SPALKGQGRKEIFPIVPALVTFMKSTRREENALSTHVIINYMWLLEPEWCASYMDSHKSPEHSLEKCVSAFAHGKLVFMVWS
;
A
#
# COMPACT_ATOMS: atom_id res chain seq x y z
N SER A 1 28.46 13.99 -8.02
CA SER A 1 27.57 12.82 -7.90
C SER A 1 26.30 13.07 -8.68
N PRO A 2 25.95 12.30 -9.72
CA PRO A 2 24.73 12.54 -10.47
C PRO A 2 23.55 12.11 -9.59
N ALA A 3 22.79 13.09 -9.12
CA ALA A 3 21.50 12.87 -8.49
C ALA A 3 20.57 12.26 -9.53
N LEU A 4 20.24 10.98 -9.36
CA LEU A 4 19.22 10.29 -10.15
C LEU A 4 17.90 11.04 -9.96
N LYS A 5 17.56 11.85 -10.95
CA LYS A 5 16.27 12.54 -11.08
C LYS A 5 15.15 11.50 -11.11
N GLY A 6 14.49 11.35 -9.97
CA GLY A 6 13.08 11.01 -9.81
C GLY A 6 12.46 10.10 -10.86
N GLN A 7 12.88 8.84 -10.92
CA GLN A 7 11.87 7.79 -11.10
C GLN A 7 11.09 7.75 -9.79
N GLY A 8 9.78 8.03 -9.86
CA GLY A 8 8.89 8.02 -8.70
C GLY A 8 9.20 6.83 -7.82
N ARG A 9 9.54 7.10 -6.56
CA ARG A 9 9.95 6.10 -5.58
C ARG A 9 8.89 4.99 -5.62
N LYS A 10 9.25 3.81 -6.13
CA LYS A 10 8.34 2.65 -6.10
C LYS A 10 8.27 2.25 -4.64
N GLU A 11 7.16 2.58 -3.99
CA GLU A 11 6.93 2.21 -2.60
C GLU A 11 6.57 0.73 -2.57
N ILE A 12 7.43 -0.06 -1.91
CA ILE A 12 7.27 -1.50 -1.81
C ILE A 12 6.74 -1.78 -0.40
N PHE A 13 5.49 -2.23 -0.32
CA PHE A 13 4.96 -2.80 0.90
C PHE A 13 5.58 -4.19 1.11
N PRO A 14 6.04 -4.56 2.32
CA PRO A 14 6.78 -5.80 2.53
C PRO A 14 5.94 -7.07 2.36
N ILE A 15 4.62 -7.03 2.63
CA ILE A 15 3.74 -8.21 2.54
C ILE A 15 2.64 -8.03 1.47
N VAL A 16 3.07 -7.79 0.22
CA VAL A 16 2.17 -7.66 -0.94
C VAL A 16 1.29 -8.92 -1.17
N PRO A 17 1.79 -10.17 -1.07
CA PRO A 17 0.97 -11.34 -1.36
C PRO A 17 -0.22 -11.53 -0.41
N ALA A 18 -0.03 -11.30 0.89
CA ALA A 18 -1.11 -11.42 1.89
C ALA A 18 -2.15 -10.31 1.68
N LEU A 19 -1.70 -9.08 1.44
CA LEU A 19 -2.57 -7.94 1.14
C LEU A 19 -3.41 -8.17 -0.13
N VAL A 20 -2.78 -8.64 -1.22
CA VAL A 20 -3.50 -8.97 -2.46
C VAL A 20 -4.53 -10.08 -2.24
N THR A 21 -4.18 -11.12 -1.48
CA THR A 21 -5.11 -12.22 -1.17
C THR A 21 -6.32 -11.72 -0.40
N PHE A 22 -6.10 -10.94 0.66
CA PHE A 22 -7.16 -10.30 1.42
C PHE A 22 -8.08 -9.47 0.52
N MET A 23 -7.49 -8.56 -0.28
CA MET A 23 -8.26 -7.68 -1.16
C MET A 23 -9.09 -8.44 -2.20
N LYS A 24 -8.57 -9.56 -2.74
CA LYS A 24 -9.31 -10.42 -3.68
C LYS A 24 -10.47 -11.15 -2.99
N SER A 25 -10.24 -11.70 -1.80
CA SER A 25 -11.27 -12.39 -1.03
C SER A 25 -12.40 -11.45 -0.61
N THR A 26 -12.07 -10.28 -0.05
CA THR A 26 -13.07 -9.29 0.39
C THR A 26 -13.87 -8.72 -0.79
N ARG A 27 -13.25 -8.48 -1.96
CA ARG A 27 -14.01 -8.07 -3.17
C ARG A 27 -15.00 -9.12 -3.64
N ARG A 28 -14.66 -10.41 -3.47
CA ARG A 28 -15.53 -11.52 -3.85
C ARG A 28 -16.70 -11.70 -2.89
N GLU A 29 -16.52 -11.39 -1.60
CA GLU A 29 -17.53 -11.58 -0.56
C GLU A 29 -18.43 -10.36 -0.35
N GLU A 30 -17.85 -9.16 -0.27
CA GLU A 30 -18.58 -7.95 0.15
C GLU A 30 -19.02 -7.04 -1.01
N ASN A 31 -18.61 -7.35 -2.26
CA ASN A 31 -18.75 -6.52 -3.47
C ASN A 31 -18.10 -5.12 -3.41
N ALA A 32 -17.81 -4.58 -2.22
CA ALA A 32 -17.15 -3.30 -2.00
C ALA A 32 -15.96 -3.47 -1.06
N LEU A 33 -14.79 -3.00 -1.48
CA LEU A 33 -13.58 -2.98 -0.67
C LEU A 33 -13.21 -1.51 -0.40
N SER A 34 -13.37 -1.07 0.84
CA SER A 34 -13.02 0.30 1.24
C SER A 34 -11.52 0.42 1.49
N THR A 35 -10.97 1.62 1.23
CA THR A 35 -9.57 1.95 1.55
C THR A 35 -9.28 1.79 3.04
N HIS A 36 -10.24 2.15 3.89
CA HIS A 36 -10.14 2.02 5.34
C HIS A 36 -9.91 0.56 5.80
N VAL A 37 -10.64 -0.40 5.22
CA VAL A 37 -10.48 -1.82 5.53
C VAL A 37 -9.10 -2.34 5.12
N ILE A 38 -8.58 -1.89 3.99
CA ILE A 38 -7.22 -2.24 3.53
C ILE A 38 -6.16 -1.62 4.45
N ILE A 39 -6.30 -0.35 4.84
CA ILE A 39 -5.39 0.33 5.77
C ILE A 39 -5.34 -0.40 7.10
N ASN A 40 -6.49 -0.76 7.67
CA ASN A 40 -6.55 -1.54 8.91
C ASN A 40 -5.81 -2.88 8.76
N TYR A 41 -5.99 -3.56 7.63
CA TYR A 41 -5.29 -4.82 7.38
C TYR A 41 -3.78 -4.63 7.22
N MET A 42 -3.32 -3.53 6.63
CA MET A 42 -1.89 -3.19 6.58
C MET A 42 -1.31 -2.95 7.97
N TRP A 43 -2.03 -2.24 8.83
CA TRP A 43 -1.64 -2.03 10.23
C TRP A 43 -1.58 -3.32 11.05
N LEU A 44 -2.45 -4.30 10.75
CA LEU A 44 -2.41 -5.62 11.39
C LEU A 44 -1.20 -6.46 10.95
N LEU A 45 -0.80 -6.35 9.68
CA LEU A 45 0.34 -7.10 9.15
C LEU A 45 1.68 -6.49 9.55
N GLU A 46 1.82 -5.17 9.35
CA GLU A 46 3.10 -4.46 9.39
C GLU A 46 2.93 -3.06 10.01
N PRO A 47 2.68 -2.98 11.34
CA PRO A 47 2.44 -1.72 12.03
C PRO A 47 3.66 -0.80 12.00
N GLU A 48 4.88 -1.35 12.13
CA GLU A 48 6.13 -0.59 12.08
C GLU A 48 6.36 0.04 10.71
N TRP A 49 6.05 -0.69 9.63
CA TRP A 49 6.11 -0.14 8.28
C TRP A 49 5.11 0.99 8.11
N CYS A 50 3.86 0.82 8.57
CA CYS A 50 2.83 1.85 8.47
C CYS A 50 3.21 3.11 9.25
N ALA A 51 3.75 2.96 10.45
CA ALA A 51 4.24 4.05 11.28
C ALA A 51 5.41 4.79 10.61
N SER A 52 6.42 4.06 10.13
CA SER A 52 7.57 4.64 9.43
C SER A 52 7.17 5.34 8.13
N TYR A 53 6.25 4.74 7.37
CA TYR A 53 5.68 5.32 6.16
C TYR A 53 4.98 6.64 6.46
N MET A 54 4.12 6.67 7.50
CA MET A 54 3.41 7.86 7.93
C MET A 54 4.35 8.97 8.39
N ASP A 55 5.37 8.65 9.19
CA ASP A 55 6.35 9.61 9.69
C ASP A 55 7.20 10.24 8.57
N SER A 56 7.45 9.49 7.50
CA SER A 56 8.20 9.97 6.34
C SER A 56 7.43 10.94 5.42
N HIS A 57 6.13 11.16 5.66
CA HIS A 57 5.25 11.95 4.80
C HIS A 57 4.68 13.19 5.51
N LYS A 58 4.67 14.33 4.80
CA LYS A 58 4.11 15.60 5.31
C LYS A 58 2.61 15.55 5.66
N SER A 59 1.87 14.57 5.12
CA SER A 59 0.43 14.38 5.36
C SER A 59 0.16 12.89 5.52
N PRO A 60 0.43 12.32 6.71
CA PRO A 60 0.56 10.89 6.92
C PRO A 60 -0.68 10.08 6.52
N GLU A 61 -1.85 10.47 7.03
CA GLU A 61 -3.13 9.80 6.78
C GLU A 61 -3.50 9.85 5.29
N HIS A 62 -3.40 11.03 4.69
CA HIS A 62 -3.73 11.26 3.29
C HIS A 62 -2.75 10.55 2.32
N SER A 63 -1.48 10.41 2.72
CA SER A 63 -0.47 9.66 1.97
C SER A 63 -0.73 8.16 1.98
N LEU A 64 -1.17 7.62 3.12
CA LEU A 64 -1.49 6.20 3.25
C LEU A 64 -2.77 5.84 2.48
N GLU A 65 -3.80 6.69 2.57
CA GLU A 65 -5.02 6.55 1.78
C GLU A 65 -4.76 6.57 0.27
N LYS A 66 -3.90 7.49 -0.20
CA LYS A 66 -3.49 7.55 -1.61
C LYS A 66 -2.73 6.30 -2.06
N CYS A 67 -1.83 5.79 -1.22
CA CYS A 67 -1.09 4.56 -1.49
C CYS A 67 -2.06 3.38 -1.69
N VAL A 68 -2.98 3.21 -0.74
CA VAL A 68 -3.99 2.15 -0.77
C VAL A 68 -4.99 2.32 -1.92
N SER A 69 -5.41 3.54 -2.23
CA SER A 69 -6.27 3.82 -3.38
C SER A 69 -5.58 3.44 -4.69
N ALA A 70 -4.29 3.79 -4.85
CA ALA A 70 -3.50 3.39 -6.00
C ALA A 70 -3.34 1.87 -6.10
N PHE A 71 -3.19 1.18 -4.97
CA PHE A 71 -3.14 -0.27 -4.87
C PHE A 71 -4.46 -0.91 -5.33
N ALA A 72 -5.59 -0.44 -4.78
CA ALA A 72 -6.92 -0.94 -5.08
C ALA A 72 -7.33 -0.70 -6.54
N HIS A 73 -6.79 0.31 -7.20
CA HIS A 73 -7.07 0.61 -8.60
C HIS A 73 -6.06 -0.03 -9.56
N GLY A 74 -5.14 -0.87 -9.07
CA GLY A 74 -4.14 -1.55 -9.90
C GLY A 74 -3.10 -0.59 -10.51
N LYS A 75 -2.97 0.63 -9.98
CA LYS A 75 -2.03 1.65 -10.46
C LYS A 75 -0.63 1.49 -9.86
N LEU A 76 -0.48 0.66 -8.83
CA LEU A 76 0.80 0.24 -8.28
C LEU A 76 1.16 -1.14 -8.81
N VAL A 77 2.26 -1.23 -9.56
CA VAL A 77 2.86 -2.48 -10.03
C VAL A 77 3.92 -2.90 -9.01
N PHE A 78 3.66 -3.98 -8.28
CA PHE A 78 4.67 -4.60 -7.42
C PHE A 78 5.53 -5.54 -8.25
N MET A 79 6.84 -5.33 -8.24
CA MET A 79 7.79 -6.36 -8.63
C MET A 79 7.75 -7.45 -7.56
N VAL A 80 7.05 -8.55 -7.84
CA VAL A 80 7.28 -9.81 -7.14
C VAL A 80 8.63 -10.30 -7.63
N TRP A 81 9.66 -10.29 -6.78
CA TRP A 81 10.84 -11.11 -7.03
C TRP A 81 10.38 -12.57 -6.91
N SER A 82 10.40 -13.30 -8.03
CA SER A 82 10.35 -14.77 -8.05
C SER A 82 11.69 -15.35 -7.68
#